data_AF-A0A9E5F0V7-F1
#
_entry.id   AF-A0A9E5F0V7-F1
#
_cell.length_a   1.000
_cell.length_b   1.000
_cell.length_c   1.000
_cell.angle_alpha   90.00
_cell.angle_beta   90.00
_cell.angle_gamma   90.00
#
_symmetry.space_group_name_H-M   'P 1'
#
loop_
_entity.id
_entity.type
_entity.pdbx_description
1 polymer ?
#
loop_
_entity_poly.entity_id
_entity_poly.type
_entity_poly.pdbx_seq_one_letter_code
_entity_poly.pdbx_strand_id
1 'polypeptide(L)'
;MSQAILSLINKVVAYGDPSLTGNPQLRYVDWSRQMLDIPVQNPKAESFIIQAGEQKVVFDGTRATTIGVNTQFDVTMVDANGRYRITWTGGDDPGLRTSRSVNLTGIEILLNALANKSLVVTASTGTPFSSVQAGDQVYIAPGEFSSANEGFWSVLASTGNTLTLVRFSGEDFLAVTETVTPTTSASFRVFASSGVQPGDKVDITTSFAPALRRTFRVEAVTNSWFEIFSTSALPAQSGIQPGTGMKFYTSSKKYLRVEVDQECVVRVNSDTSDNNRVSPWVAGDSKYVGEYSKAGPAWALTIINKSSVALNVIVLSAE
;
A
#
# COMPACT_ATOMS: atom_id res chain seq x y z
N MET A 1 -16.31 1.60 9.95
CA MET A 1 -16.22 2.62 8.87
C MET A 1 -17.59 2.72 8.21
N SER A 2 -18.14 3.92 7.99
CA SER A 2 -19.45 4.04 7.33
C SER A 2 -19.31 3.75 5.83
N GLN A 3 -20.16 2.87 5.33
CA GLN A 3 -20.24 2.52 3.93
C GLN A 3 -21.16 3.52 3.21
N ALA A 4 -20.74 4.00 2.04
CA ALA A 4 -21.52 4.88 1.19
C ALA A 4 -21.87 4.18 -0.13
N ILE A 5 -22.83 4.73 -0.86
CA ILE A 5 -23.25 4.22 -2.16
C ILE A 5 -22.82 5.19 -3.25
N LEU A 6 -22.08 4.70 -4.24
CA LEU A 6 -21.69 5.42 -5.44
C LEU A 6 -22.58 5.00 -6.61
N SER A 7 -23.17 5.99 -7.27
CA SER A 7 -23.91 5.83 -8.52
C SER A 7 -23.20 6.60 -9.62
N LEU A 8 -22.74 5.89 -10.65
CA LEU A 8 -22.10 6.44 -11.83
C LEU A 8 -23.07 6.35 -13.01
N ILE A 9 -23.55 7.50 -13.45
CA ILE A 9 -24.40 7.62 -14.63
C ILE A 9 -23.59 8.37 -15.68
N ASN A 10 -23.39 7.76 -16.83
CA ASN A 10 -22.64 8.36 -17.92
C ASN A 10 -23.50 8.38 -19.18
N LYS A 11 -23.92 9.55 -19.67
CA LYS A 11 -24.71 9.69 -20.92
C LYS A 11 -24.16 10.83 -21.81
N VAL A 12 -23.66 10.55 -23.02
CA VAL A 12 -23.05 11.53 -23.94
C VAL A 12 -23.60 11.27 -25.32
N VAL A 13 -24.34 12.24 -25.84
CA VAL A 13 -25.10 12.10 -27.07
C VAL A 13 -25.03 13.43 -27.83
N ALA A 14 -24.68 13.42 -29.11
CA ALA A 14 -24.54 14.60 -29.97
C ALA A 14 -25.10 14.30 -31.37
N TYR A 15 -26.00 15.12 -31.95
CA TYR A 15 -26.43 14.96 -33.35
C TYR A 15 -26.39 16.25 -34.17
N GLY A 16 -26.08 16.20 -35.48
CA GLY A 16 -25.76 17.39 -36.30
C GLY A 16 -26.22 17.36 -37.76
N ASP A 17 -27.48 17.01 -38.06
CA ASP A 17 -28.04 16.97 -39.43
C ASP A 17 -29.12 18.06 -39.72
N PRO A 18 -29.18 18.65 -40.94
CA PRO A 18 -30.21 19.61 -41.34
C PRO A 18 -31.48 19.06 -42.06
N SER A 19 -31.61 17.79 -42.50
CA SER A 19 -32.87 17.28 -43.12
C SER A 19 -33.10 15.76 -43.17
N LEU A 20 -34.39 15.35 -43.11
CA LEU A 20 -34.95 14.00 -42.95
C LEU A 20 -35.35 13.32 -44.28
N THR A 21 -34.61 12.33 -44.78
CA THR A 21 -35.19 11.35 -45.73
C THR A 21 -34.53 9.98 -45.61
N GLY A 22 -35.19 9.04 -44.93
CA GLY A 22 -34.93 7.59 -45.06
C GLY A 22 -34.76 6.85 -43.73
N ASN A 23 -35.70 5.95 -43.45
CA ASN A 23 -35.57 4.86 -42.49
C ASN A 23 -34.58 3.83 -43.08
N PRO A 24 -33.48 3.40 -42.41
CA PRO A 24 -33.20 3.46 -40.97
C PRO A 24 -32.58 4.77 -40.45
N GLN A 25 -32.90 5.13 -39.19
CA GLN A 25 -32.37 6.31 -38.48
C GLN A 25 -30.83 6.25 -38.31
N LEU A 26 -30.11 7.27 -38.76
CA LEU A 26 -28.66 7.41 -38.58
C LEU A 26 -28.35 8.26 -37.32
N ARG A 27 -27.58 7.73 -36.35
CA ARG A 27 -27.27 8.40 -35.07
C ARG A 27 -25.90 9.07 -35.05
N TYR A 28 -25.77 10.29 -34.53
CA TYR A 28 -24.54 11.09 -34.66
C TYR A 28 -23.55 10.93 -33.48
N VAL A 29 -24.00 10.84 -32.24
CA VAL A 29 -23.30 10.40 -31.01
C VAL A 29 -24.41 10.10 -30.01
N ASP A 30 -24.37 8.96 -29.35
CA ASP A 30 -25.20 8.57 -28.19
C ASP A 30 -24.41 7.56 -27.37
N TRP A 31 -24.26 7.77 -26.07
CA TRP A 31 -23.77 6.81 -25.12
C TRP A 31 -24.67 6.92 -23.90
N SER A 32 -24.94 5.79 -23.24
CA SER A 32 -25.50 5.72 -21.87
C SER A 32 -24.90 4.50 -21.16
N ARG A 33 -24.38 4.66 -19.95
CA ARG A 33 -23.93 3.59 -19.06
C ARG A 33 -24.33 3.98 -17.65
N GLN A 34 -24.95 3.05 -16.92
CA GLN A 34 -25.40 3.28 -15.56
C GLN A 34 -24.87 2.16 -14.68
N MET A 35 -24.12 2.53 -13.64
CA MET A 35 -23.66 1.66 -12.58
C MET A 35 -24.21 2.24 -11.28
N LEU A 36 -25.13 1.53 -10.66
CA LEU A 36 -25.77 1.96 -9.42
C LEU A 36 -25.33 1.09 -8.26
N ASP A 37 -25.59 1.59 -7.06
CA ASP A 37 -25.50 0.82 -5.84
C ASP A 37 -24.10 0.22 -5.61
N ILE A 38 -23.05 0.91 -6.08
CA ILE A 38 -21.68 0.47 -5.87
C ILE A 38 -21.33 0.81 -4.41
N PRO A 39 -21.10 -0.20 -3.55
CA PRO A 39 -20.64 0.06 -2.20
C PRO A 39 -19.22 0.61 -2.24
N VAL A 40 -19.02 1.78 -1.63
CA VAL A 40 -17.71 2.42 -1.55
C VAL A 40 -17.39 2.84 -0.12
N GLN A 41 -16.11 2.99 0.16
CA GLN A 41 -15.60 3.55 1.39
C GLN A 41 -14.95 4.90 1.13
N ASN A 42 -15.00 5.78 2.14
CA ASN A 42 -14.30 7.06 2.14
C ASN A 42 -14.47 7.88 0.83
N PRO A 43 -15.71 8.08 0.31
CA PRO A 43 -15.90 8.91 -0.88
C PRO A 43 -15.52 10.35 -0.56
N LYS A 44 -14.78 10.99 -1.47
CA LYS A 44 -14.31 12.37 -1.31
C LYS A 44 -14.48 13.17 -2.60
N ALA A 45 -14.77 14.45 -2.42
CA ALA A 45 -14.67 15.49 -3.45
C ALA A 45 -13.78 16.60 -2.89
N GLU A 46 -12.61 16.78 -3.50
CA GLU A 46 -11.61 17.75 -3.05
C GLU A 46 -11.33 18.75 -4.17
N SER A 47 -11.24 20.03 -3.84
CA SER A 47 -10.98 21.10 -4.81
C SER A 47 -9.66 21.78 -4.52
N PHE A 48 -8.91 22.11 -5.58
CA PHE A 48 -7.59 22.73 -5.49
C PHE A 48 -7.45 23.86 -6.49
N ILE A 49 -6.65 24.87 -6.12
CA ILE A 49 -6.09 25.86 -7.03
C ILE A 49 -4.59 25.58 -7.11
N ILE A 50 -4.11 25.27 -8.31
CA ILE A 50 -2.69 24.95 -8.57
C ILE A 50 -2.11 26.10 -9.41
N GLN A 51 -1.06 26.75 -8.91
CA GLN A 51 -0.46 27.88 -9.62
C GLN A 51 0.20 27.46 -10.94
N ALA A 52 0.45 28.41 -11.83
CA ALA A 52 1.08 28.16 -13.13
C ALA A 52 2.44 27.43 -12.94
N GLY A 53 2.60 26.29 -13.62
CA GLY A 53 3.81 25.45 -13.51
C GLY A 53 3.96 24.66 -12.20
N GLU A 54 3.05 24.82 -11.23
CA GLU A 54 3.11 24.11 -9.95
C GLU A 54 2.64 22.65 -10.08
N GLN A 55 3.18 21.79 -9.23
CA GLN A 55 2.70 20.43 -9.02
C GLN A 55 2.02 20.27 -7.66
N LYS A 56 0.92 19.54 -7.61
CA LYS A 56 0.20 19.20 -6.39
C LYS A 56 0.11 17.70 -6.23
N VAL A 57 0.66 17.19 -5.13
CA VAL A 57 0.36 15.83 -4.65
C VAL A 57 -0.99 15.88 -3.95
N VAL A 58 -1.96 15.13 -4.46
CA VAL A 58 -3.33 15.07 -3.92
C VAL A 58 -3.41 14.01 -2.82
N PHE A 59 -2.87 12.82 -3.11
CA PHE A 59 -2.69 11.76 -2.13
C PHE A 59 -1.51 10.88 -2.56
N ASP A 60 -0.84 10.28 -1.57
CA ASP A 60 0.23 9.32 -1.79
C ASP A 60 0.20 8.27 -0.66
N GLY A 61 -0.17 7.04 -1.03
CA GLY A 61 -0.14 5.86 -0.18
C GLY A 61 1.07 4.97 -0.43
N THR A 62 2.04 5.39 -1.26
CA THR A 62 3.21 4.59 -1.58
C THR A 62 4.07 4.35 -0.35
N ARG A 63 4.51 3.10 -0.19
CA ARG A 63 5.59 2.73 0.72
C ARG A 63 6.90 2.79 -0.03
N ALA A 64 7.80 3.63 0.44
CA ALA A 64 9.15 3.70 -0.11
C ALA A 64 9.88 2.36 0.13
N THR A 65 10.49 1.84 -0.94
CA THR A 65 11.42 0.70 -0.91
C THR A 65 12.64 1.05 -1.74
N THR A 66 13.74 0.31 -1.60
CA THR A 66 14.94 0.46 -2.42
C THR A 66 15.04 -0.63 -3.49
N ILE A 67 13.93 -1.31 -3.79
CA ILE A 67 13.84 -2.34 -4.83
C ILE A 67 14.24 -1.75 -6.18
N GLY A 68 15.39 -2.20 -6.68
CA GLY A 68 16.00 -1.79 -7.93
C GLY A 68 16.10 -2.94 -8.93
N VAL A 69 16.78 -2.68 -10.05
CA VAL A 69 16.98 -3.67 -11.13
C VAL A 69 17.84 -4.85 -10.70
N ASN A 70 18.68 -4.69 -9.67
CA ASN A 70 19.55 -5.77 -9.18
C ASN A 70 18.97 -6.54 -8.00
N THR A 71 17.92 -6.04 -7.34
CA THR A 71 17.29 -6.72 -6.19
C THR A 71 16.71 -8.06 -6.62
N GLN A 72 17.14 -9.15 -5.99
CA GLN A 72 16.71 -10.51 -6.34
C GLN A 72 15.77 -11.10 -5.27
N PHE A 73 14.71 -11.76 -5.74
CA PHE A 73 13.74 -12.45 -4.90
C PHE A 73 13.48 -13.89 -5.36
N ASP A 74 13.16 -14.72 -4.38
CA ASP A 74 12.62 -16.06 -4.57
C ASP A 74 11.18 -16.11 -4.03
N VAL A 75 10.34 -16.96 -4.62
CA VAL A 75 8.97 -17.24 -4.17
C VAL A 75 8.90 -18.70 -3.72
N THR A 76 8.53 -18.91 -2.47
CA THR A 76 8.36 -20.24 -1.88
C THR A 76 7.01 -20.34 -1.16
N MET A 77 6.43 -21.54 -1.15
CA MET A 77 5.22 -21.82 -0.36
C MET A 77 5.63 -22.06 1.10
N VAL A 78 4.96 -21.39 2.03
CA VAL A 78 5.22 -21.52 3.48
C VAL A 78 4.41 -22.67 4.06
N ASP A 79 3.16 -22.80 3.65
CA ASP A 79 2.26 -23.85 4.11
C ASP A 79 1.21 -24.22 3.04
N ALA A 80 0.51 -25.34 3.28
CA ALA A 80 -0.53 -25.84 2.40
C ALA A 80 -1.80 -24.95 2.37
N ASN A 81 -1.89 -23.92 3.23
CA ASN A 81 -3.05 -23.04 3.31
C ASN A 81 -2.97 -21.89 2.29
N GLY A 82 -1.95 -21.87 1.42
CA GLY A 82 -1.82 -20.86 0.36
C GLY A 82 -1.08 -19.61 0.81
N ARG A 83 -0.26 -19.71 1.87
CA ARG A 83 0.69 -18.66 2.25
C ARG A 83 2.00 -18.84 1.49
N TYR A 84 2.46 -17.77 0.87
CA TYR A 84 3.70 -17.73 0.09
C TYR A 84 4.63 -16.67 0.66
N ARG A 85 5.92 -16.97 0.70
CA ARG A 85 6.97 -16.05 1.11
C ARG A 85 7.77 -15.62 -0.10
N ILE A 86 7.93 -14.32 -0.23
CA ILE A 86 8.83 -13.69 -1.19
C ILE A 86 10.06 -13.27 -0.40
N THR A 87 11.18 -13.95 -0.65
CA THR A 87 12.43 -13.79 0.11
C THR A 87 13.46 -13.07 -0.73
N TRP A 88 14.06 -12.01 -0.21
CA TRP A 88 15.24 -11.39 -0.81
C TRP A 88 16.41 -12.35 -0.71
N THR A 89 16.98 -12.71 -1.86
CA THR A 89 18.04 -13.72 -1.97
C THR A 89 19.39 -13.16 -2.42
N GLY A 90 19.43 -11.91 -2.89
CA GLY A 90 20.68 -11.27 -3.30
C GLY A 90 20.51 -9.91 -3.97
N GLY A 91 21.63 -9.34 -4.40
CA GLY A 91 21.68 -8.00 -4.99
C GLY A 91 21.47 -6.89 -3.96
N ASP A 92 20.89 -5.78 -4.40
CA ASP A 92 20.64 -4.60 -3.56
C ASP A 92 19.56 -4.89 -2.50
N ASP A 93 19.78 -4.45 -1.25
CA ASP A 93 18.80 -4.56 -0.16
C ASP A 93 17.46 -3.90 -0.58
N PRO A 94 16.33 -4.62 -0.52
CA PRO A 94 15.05 -4.11 -0.96
C PRO A 94 14.49 -2.99 -0.07
N GLY A 95 15.03 -2.79 1.14
CA GLY A 95 14.57 -1.76 2.06
C GLY A 95 13.11 -1.95 2.47
N LEU A 96 12.65 -3.21 2.60
CA LEU A 96 11.26 -3.53 2.97
C LEU A 96 10.92 -2.95 4.34
N ARG A 97 11.86 -3.06 5.29
CA ARG A 97 11.74 -2.52 6.65
C ARG A 97 13.10 -2.07 7.17
N THR A 98 13.07 -1.06 8.03
CA THR A 98 14.25 -0.61 8.77
C THR A 98 14.34 -1.35 10.10
N SER A 99 15.36 -2.18 10.27
CA SER A 99 15.63 -2.86 11.55
C SER A 99 16.17 -1.89 12.58
N ARG A 100 15.71 -2.01 13.83
CA ARG A 100 16.36 -1.40 15.00
C ARG A 100 17.51 -2.28 15.44
N SER A 101 18.57 -1.66 15.95
CA SER A 101 19.69 -2.41 16.53
C SER A 101 19.28 -2.93 17.89
N VAL A 102 18.86 -4.19 17.93
CA VAL A 102 18.53 -4.96 19.12
C VAL A 102 19.27 -6.28 19.02
N ASN A 103 20.12 -6.57 20.01
CA ASN A 103 20.84 -7.83 20.10
C ASN A 103 20.58 -8.44 21.48
N LEU A 104 19.87 -9.58 21.51
CA LEU A 104 19.55 -10.33 22.72
C LEU A 104 20.33 -11.64 22.80
N THR A 105 21.28 -11.89 21.89
CA THR A 105 22.06 -13.13 21.90
C THR A 105 22.81 -13.29 23.21
N GLY A 106 22.50 -14.37 23.95
CA GLY A 106 23.09 -14.67 25.24
C GLY A 106 22.60 -13.80 26.40
N ILE A 107 21.60 -12.93 26.18
CA ILE A 107 20.97 -12.13 27.22
C ILE A 107 19.69 -12.83 27.66
N GLU A 108 19.61 -13.23 28.93
CA GLU A 108 18.36 -13.74 29.49
C GLU A 108 17.30 -12.63 29.49
N ILE A 109 16.13 -12.94 28.95
CA ILE A 109 14.97 -12.05 28.91
C ILE A 109 13.78 -12.71 29.61
N LEU A 110 13.08 -11.93 30.43
CA LEU A 110 11.80 -12.32 31.03
C LEU A 110 10.67 -11.74 30.19
N LEU A 111 9.81 -12.61 29.66
CA LEU A 111 8.55 -12.28 29.02
C LEU A 111 7.47 -12.45 30.09
N ASN A 112 6.83 -11.37 30.50
CA ASN A 112 5.79 -11.40 31.53
C ASN A 112 4.45 -10.99 30.94
N ALA A 113 3.54 -11.95 30.80
CA ALA A 113 2.18 -11.71 30.32
C ALA A 113 1.32 -11.10 31.43
N LEU A 114 0.72 -9.95 31.16
CA LEU A 114 -0.06 -9.18 32.12
C LEU A 114 -1.57 -9.28 31.86
N ALA A 115 -2.37 -9.16 32.91
CA ALA A 115 -3.83 -9.22 32.85
C ALA A 115 -4.48 -8.11 31.98
N ASN A 116 -3.76 -7.01 31.73
CA ASN A 116 -4.19 -5.92 30.86
C ASN A 116 -3.95 -6.22 29.36
N LYS A 117 -3.71 -7.48 28.99
CA LYS A 117 -3.43 -7.91 27.60
C LYS A 117 -2.18 -7.25 27.01
N SER A 118 -1.14 -7.12 27.82
CA SER A 118 0.18 -6.70 27.37
C SER A 118 1.25 -7.72 27.77
N LEU A 119 2.34 -7.74 27.02
CA LEU A 119 3.51 -8.57 27.27
C LEU A 119 4.69 -7.66 27.60
N VAL A 120 5.23 -7.76 28.81
CA VAL A 120 6.40 -6.99 29.23
C VAL A 120 7.65 -7.83 29.03
N VAL A 121 8.57 -7.39 28.19
CA VAL A 121 9.86 -8.05 27.95
C VAL A 121 10.93 -7.29 28.70
N THR A 122 11.64 -7.93 29.61
CA THR A 122 12.71 -7.32 30.42
C THR A 122 14.03 -8.04 30.19
N ALA A 123 15.07 -7.30 29.79
CA ALA A 123 16.42 -7.83 29.69
C ALA A 123 17.08 -7.88 31.07
N SER A 124 17.68 -9.03 31.40
CA SER A 124 18.42 -9.25 32.65
C SER A 124 19.63 -8.33 32.80
N THR A 125 20.26 -7.96 31.68
CA THR A 125 21.46 -7.12 31.63
C THR A 125 21.46 -6.18 30.43
N GLY A 126 22.21 -5.08 30.53
CA GLY A 126 22.40 -4.11 29.46
C GLY A 126 21.17 -3.26 29.14
N THR A 127 21.22 -2.57 28.00
CA THR A 127 20.12 -1.74 27.49
C THR A 127 19.81 -2.02 26.00
N PRO A 128 19.49 -3.28 25.65
CA PRO A 128 19.34 -3.71 24.25
C PRO A 128 18.18 -3.01 23.52
N PHE A 129 17.26 -2.36 24.23
CA PHE A 129 16.08 -1.70 23.67
C PHE A 129 16.23 -0.18 23.53
N SER A 130 17.43 0.38 23.75
CA SER A 130 17.66 1.84 23.72
C SER A 130 17.31 2.51 22.40
N SER A 131 17.29 1.77 21.28
CA SER A 131 16.93 2.29 19.95
C SER A 131 15.45 2.11 19.60
N VAL A 132 14.69 1.39 20.43
CA VAL A 132 13.30 1.03 20.19
C VAL A 132 12.38 2.18 20.62
N GLN A 133 11.34 2.42 19.83
CA GLN A 133 10.38 3.49 20.07
C GLN A 133 8.94 2.94 20.13
N ALA A 134 8.05 3.65 20.81
CA ALA A 134 6.63 3.33 20.75
C ALA A 134 6.12 3.39 19.29
N GLY A 135 5.33 2.39 18.90
CA GLY A 135 4.87 2.19 17.52
C GLY A 135 5.78 1.31 16.65
N ASP A 136 7.01 1.01 17.08
CA ASP A 136 7.84 -0.01 16.43
C ASP A 136 7.16 -1.39 16.52
N GLN A 137 7.61 -2.33 15.67
CA GLN A 137 7.08 -3.69 15.67
C GLN A 137 8.16 -4.70 16.04
N VAL A 138 7.82 -5.64 16.92
CA VAL A 138 8.68 -6.76 17.28
C VAL A 138 8.23 -8.00 16.51
N TYR A 139 9.18 -8.75 15.98
CA TYR A 139 8.98 -10.09 15.46
C TYR A 139 9.74 -11.09 16.33
N ILE A 140 9.00 -12.00 16.96
CA ILE A 140 9.53 -13.14 17.71
C ILE A 140 9.44 -14.35 16.79
N ALA A 141 10.59 -14.84 16.34
CA ALA A 141 10.66 -15.94 15.38
C ALA A 141 10.37 -17.29 16.06
N PRO A 142 9.83 -18.27 15.32
CA PRO A 142 9.57 -19.58 15.88
C PRO A 142 10.82 -20.35 16.32
N GLY A 143 10.70 -21.12 17.39
CA GLY A 143 11.66 -22.15 17.78
C GLY A 143 12.31 -22.00 19.16
N GLU A 144 12.66 -20.78 19.58
CA GLU A 144 13.27 -20.54 20.91
C GLU A 144 12.27 -20.07 21.98
N PHE A 145 11.13 -19.56 21.55
CA PHE A 145 10.08 -19.02 22.39
C PHE A 145 8.89 -19.97 22.44
N SER A 146 8.03 -19.81 23.44
CA SER A 146 6.73 -20.48 23.43
C SER A 146 5.92 -20.01 22.22
N SER A 147 5.21 -20.92 21.56
CA SER A 147 4.41 -20.61 20.35
C SER A 147 3.37 -19.50 20.56
N ALA A 148 2.88 -19.32 21.78
CA ALA A 148 1.98 -18.22 22.12
C ALA A 148 2.68 -16.85 22.18
N ASN A 149 3.99 -16.78 22.36
CA ASN A 149 4.78 -15.55 22.31
C ASN A 149 5.34 -15.23 20.91
N GLU A 150 5.36 -16.20 20.00
CA GLU A 150 5.84 -16.03 18.62
C GLU A 150 4.97 -15.06 17.80
N GLY A 151 5.51 -14.60 16.67
CA GLY A 151 4.83 -13.74 15.71
C GLY A 151 5.11 -12.25 15.90
N PHE A 152 4.24 -11.42 15.33
CA PHE A 152 4.41 -9.97 15.38
C PHE A 152 3.70 -9.35 16.60
N TRP A 153 4.31 -8.28 17.11
CA TRP A 153 3.83 -7.47 18.21
C TRP A 153 4.05 -6.00 17.91
N SER A 154 3.24 -5.13 18.50
CA SER A 154 3.40 -3.68 18.49
C SER A 154 3.98 -3.19 19.81
N VAL A 155 4.96 -2.28 19.76
CA VAL A 155 5.56 -1.67 20.94
C VAL A 155 4.67 -0.53 21.45
N LEU A 156 4.17 -0.66 22.68
CA LEU A 156 3.43 0.40 23.37
C LEU A 156 4.36 1.38 24.08
N ALA A 157 5.41 0.85 24.72
CA ALA A 157 6.39 1.62 25.46
C ALA A 157 7.73 0.91 25.48
N SER A 158 8.82 1.69 25.61
CA SER A 158 10.17 1.19 25.70
C SER A 158 10.98 2.02 26.70
N THR A 159 11.78 1.33 27.50
CA THR A 159 12.96 1.86 28.19
C THR A 159 14.20 1.19 27.61
N GLY A 160 15.39 1.54 28.09
CA GLY A 160 16.62 0.88 27.64
C GLY A 160 16.62 -0.65 27.83
N ASN A 161 15.98 -1.16 28.88
CA ASN A 161 15.99 -2.58 29.27
C ASN A 161 14.62 -3.26 29.29
N THR A 162 13.53 -2.53 29.04
CA THR A 162 12.17 -3.07 29.04
C THR A 162 11.39 -2.65 27.80
N LEU A 163 10.60 -3.58 27.24
CA LEU A 163 9.56 -3.31 26.25
C LEU A 163 8.19 -3.67 26.83
N THR A 164 7.18 -2.90 26.48
CA THR A 164 5.77 -3.28 26.66
C THR A 164 5.16 -3.50 25.30
N LEU A 165 4.65 -4.70 25.05
CA LEU A 165 4.17 -5.16 23.76
C LEU A 165 2.67 -5.46 23.81
N VAL A 166 2.01 -5.37 22.65
CA VAL A 166 0.62 -5.75 22.43
C VAL A 166 0.47 -6.44 21.07
N ARG A 167 -0.54 -7.30 20.91
CA ARG A 167 -0.92 -7.84 19.61
C ARG A 167 -1.54 -6.76 18.71
N PHE A 168 -1.58 -7.00 17.40
CA PHE A 168 -2.21 -6.04 16.49
C PHE A 168 -3.71 -5.95 16.72
N SER A 169 -4.29 -4.80 16.36
CA SER A 169 -5.74 -4.62 16.44
C SER A 169 -6.45 -5.68 15.60
N GLY A 170 -7.35 -6.42 16.24
CA GLY A 170 -8.12 -7.51 15.60
C GLY A 170 -7.50 -8.90 15.77
N GLU A 171 -6.31 -9.01 16.39
CA GLU A 171 -5.74 -10.29 16.80
C GLU A 171 -6.11 -10.60 18.26
N ASP A 172 -6.32 -11.88 18.56
CA ASP A 172 -6.50 -12.35 19.92
C ASP A 172 -5.21 -12.23 20.72
N PHE A 173 -5.32 -11.75 21.96
CA PHE A 173 -4.17 -11.73 22.87
C PHE A 173 -3.88 -13.14 23.38
N LEU A 174 -2.80 -13.73 22.87
CA LEU A 174 -2.19 -14.95 23.37
C LEU A 174 -0.74 -14.62 23.75
N ALA A 175 -0.37 -14.89 24.99
CA ALA A 175 0.97 -14.72 25.55
C ALA A 175 1.15 -15.64 26.76
N VAL A 176 2.39 -16.06 27.05
CA VAL A 176 2.73 -16.81 28.27
C VAL A 176 3.88 -16.13 28.98
N THR A 177 3.92 -16.22 30.31
CA THR A 177 5.10 -15.80 31.06
C THR A 177 6.19 -16.85 30.91
N GLU A 178 7.35 -16.47 30.40
CA GLU A 178 8.50 -17.35 30.22
C GLU A 178 9.82 -16.58 30.34
N THR A 179 10.88 -17.30 30.67
CA THR A 179 12.26 -16.78 30.62
C THR A 179 12.99 -17.50 29.50
N VAL A 180 13.59 -16.73 28.59
CA VAL A 180 14.31 -17.24 27.42
C VAL A 180 15.68 -16.59 27.34
N THR A 181 16.69 -17.31 26.88
CA THR A 181 18.00 -16.74 26.52
C THR A 181 18.21 -16.97 25.03
N PRO A 182 17.89 -15.98 24.17
CA PRO A 182 17.98 -16.16 22.72
C PRO A 182 19.40 -16.53 22.28
N THR A 183 19.54 -17.51 21.39
CA THR A 183 20.88 -17.93 20.91
C THR A 183 21.30 -17.17 19.66
N THR A 184 20.36 -16.48 19.01
CA THR A 184 20.60 -15.68 17.80
C THR A 184 19.78 -14.40 17.80
N SER A 185 20.35 -13.34 17.21
CA SER A 185 19.64 -12.07 16.98
C SER A 185 18.50 -12.22 15.98
N ALA A 186 18.42 -13.36 15.28
CA ALA A 186 17.30 -13.68 14.39
C ALA A 186 16.00 -14.00 15.15
N SER A 187 16.08 -14.50 16.38
CA SER A 187 14.92 -14.95 17.14
C SER A 187 14.05 -13.81 17.67
N PHE A 188 14.65 -12.64 17.86
CA PHE A 188 13.95 -11.44 18.32
C PHE A 188 14.44 -10.24 17.53
N ARG A 189 13.58 -9.72 16.65
CA ARG A 189 13.88 -8.57 15.81
C ARG A 189 12.92 -7.44 16.08
N VAL A 190 13.41 -6.21 15.98
CA VAL A 190 12.57 -5.01 16.09
C VAL A 190 12.72 -4.19 14.83
N PHE A 191 11.60 -3.70 14.31
CA PHE A 191 11.52 -2.91 13.10
C PHE A 191 10.85 -1.57 13.38
N ALA A 192 11.31 -0.53 12.69
CA ALA A 192 10.65 0.76 12.73
C ALA A 192 9.19 0.67 12.26
N SER A 193 8.39 1.63 12.71
CA SER A 193 7.01 1.85 12.25
C SER A 193 6.92 2.35 10.80
N SER A 194 8.04 2.79 10.22
CA SER A 194 8.19 3.15 8.80
C SER A 194 8.51 1.94 7.92
N GLY A 195 8.29 2.08 6.61
CA GLY A 195 8.47 1.01 5.62
C GLY A 195 7.21 0.16 5.43
N VAL A 196 7.35 -0.99 4.77
CA VAL A 196 6.26 -1.93 4.50
C VAL A 196 5.76 -2.55 5.81
N GLN A 197 4.45 -2.57 5.99
CA GLN A 197 3.79 -3.10 7.17
C GLN A 197 2.84 -4.26 6.82
N PRO A 198 2.56 -5.17 7.77
CA PRO A 198 1.42 -6.07 7.65
C PRO A 198 0.13 -5.29 7.36
N GLY A 199 -0.67 -5.76 6.42
CA GLY A 199 -1.88 -5.11 5.94
C GLY A 199 -1.68 -4.18 4.74
N ASP A 200 -0.45 -3.76 4.43
CA ASP A 200 -0.15 -3.07 3.18
C ASP A 200 -0.43 -3.98 1.97
N LYS A 201 -0.45 -3.41 0.77
CA LYS A 201 -0.62 -4.13 -0.48
C LYS A 201 0.68 -4.10 -1.28
N VAL A 202 0.93 -5.17 -2.02
CA VAL A 202 2.00 -5.27 -3.01
C VAL A 202 1.39 -5.45 -4.39
N ASP A 203 1.69 -4.56 -5.32
CA ASP A 203 1.36 -4.70 -6.74
C ASP A 203 2.58 -5.18 -7.51
N ILE A 204 2.39 -6.27 -8.25
CA ILE A 204 3.42 -6.89 -9.08
C ILE A 204 2.96 -6.83 -10.53
N THR A 205 3.75 -6.20 -11.39
CA THR A 205 3.36 -5.92 -12.78
C THR A 205 4.24 -6.62 -13.82
N THR A 206 5.48 -6.96 -13.47
CA THR A 206 6.42 -7.63 -14.39
C THR A 206 7.41 -8.55 -13.66
N SER A 207 8.28 -9.23 -14.42
CA SER A 207 9.35 -10.16 -14.01
C SER A 207 8.92 -11.47 -13.33
N PHE A 208 7.83 -11.47 -12.56
CA PHE A 208 7.26 -12.68 -11.98
C PHE A 208 6.46 -13.48 -13.01
N ALA A 209 6.17 -14.75 -12.73
CA ALA A 209 5.21 -15.54 -13.48
C ALA A 209 3.83 -14.85 -13.51
N PRO A 210 3.04 -15.00 -14.61
CA PRO A 210 1.75 -14.32 -14.76
C PRO A 210 0.77 -14.48 -13.58
N ALA A 211 0.77 -15.64 -12.90
CA ALA A 211 -0.08 -15.89 -11.73
C ALA A 211 0.20 -14.96 -10.53
N LEU A 212 1.40 -14.38 -10.46
CA LEU A 212 1.80 -13.40 -9.46
C LEU A 212 1.67 -11.95 -9.94
N ARG A 213 1.34 -11.68 -11.21
CA ARG A 213 1.25 -10.31 -11.73
C ARG A 213 -0.09 -9.66 -11.39
N ARG A 214 -0.30 -9.41 -10.10
CA ARG A 214 -1.49 -8.81 -9.52
C ARG A 214 -1.17 -8.22 -8.14
N THR A 215 -2.17 -7.59 -7.56
CA THR A 215 -2.09 -7.09 -6.18
C THR A 215 -2.34 -8.21 -5.17
N PHE A 216 -1.51 -8.27 -4.12
CA PHE A 216 -1.73 -9.09 -2.92
C PHE A 216 -1.70 -8.23 -1.65
N ARG A 217 -2.31 -8.73 -0.57
CA ARG A 217 -2.15 -8.18 0.77
C ARG A 217 -0.90 -8.78 1.40
N VAL A 218 -0.11 -7.94 2.07
CA VAL A 218 1.04 -8.35 2.87
C VAL A 218 0.52 -8.85 4.21
N GLU A 219 0.74 -10.13 4.51
CA GLU A 219 0.32 -10.76 5.76
C GLU A 219 1.39 -10.64 6.84
N ALA A 220 2.65 -10.74 6.45
CA ALA A 220 3.80 -10.58 7.33
C ALA A 220 4.98 -9.99 6.56
N VAL A 221 5.86 -9.25 7.24
CA VAL A 221 7.01 -8.63 6.59
C VAL A 221 8.15 -8.35 7.57
N THR A 222 9.36 -8.67 7.12
CA THR A 222 10.64 -8.34 7.75
C THR A 222 11.48 -7.50 6.79
N ASN A 223 12.74 -7.22 7.13
CA ASN A 223 13.66 -6.56 6.22
C ASN A 223 14.05 -7.43 5.01
N SER A 224 14.01 -8.76 5.12
CA SER A 224 14.48 -9.67 4.08
C SER A 224 13.39 -10.50 3.40
N TRP A 225 12.17 -10.49 3.89
CA TRP A 225 11.07 -11.21 3.24
C TRP A 225 9.72 -10.62 3.59
N PHE A 226 8.73 -10.90 2.75
CA PHE A 226 7.33 -10.66 3.04
C PHE A 226 6.47 -11.86 2.64
N GLU A 227 5.31 -12.00 3.27
CA GLU A 227 4.36 -13.07 3.00
C GLU A 227 3.07 -12.50 2.42
N ILE A 228 2.49 -13.29 1.53
CA ILE A 228 1.19 -13.04 0.90
C ILE A 228 0.31 -14.27 1.01
N PHE A 229 -1.00 -14.07 0.92
CA PHE A 229 -1.97 -15.14 0.80
C PHE A 229 -2.52 -15.22 -0.64
N SER A 230 -2.66 -16.45 -1.15
CA SER A 230 -3.34 -16.73 -2.42
C SER A 230 -4.16 -18.00 -2.32
N THR A 231 -5.44 -17.92 -2.68
CA THR A 231 -6.32 -19.09 -2.81
C THR A 231 -5.99 -19.96 -4.02
N SER A 232 -5.24 -19.42 -4.99
CA SER A 232 -4.75 -20.14 -6.16
C SER A 232 -3.29 -20.53 -5.95
N ALA A 233 -2.90 -21.72 -6.41
CA ALA A 233 -1.51 -22.17 -6.38
C ALA A 233 -0.60 -21.18 -7.14
N LEU A 234 0.48 -20.73 -6.49
CA LEU A 234 1.50 -19.88 -7.11
C LEU A 234 2.75 -20.71 -7.40
N PRO A 235 3.36 -20.59 -8.59
CA PRO A 235 4.57 -21.33 -8.92
C PRO A 235 5.77 -20.81 -8.11
N ALA A 236 6.56 -21.73 -7.58
CA ALA A 236 7.86 -21.41 -7.01
C ALA A 236 8.78 -20.82 -8.09
N GLN A 237 9.56 -19.81 -7.72
CA GLN A 237 10.46 -19.09 -8.62
C GLN A 237 11.70 -18.65 -7.85
N SER A 238 12.82 -18.44 -8.54
CA SER A 238 14.06 -17.99 -7.95
C SER A 238 14.76 -16.94 -8.81
N GLY A 239 15.60 -16.11 -8.18
CA GLY A 239 16.43 -15.12 -8.86
C GLY A 239 15.64 -14.04 -9.61
N ILE A 240 14.41 -13.75 -9.18
CA ILE A 240 13.51 -12.81 -9.85
C ILE A 240 13.98 -11.38 -9.57
N GLN A 241 14.14 -10.58 -10.62
CA GLN A 241 14.51 -9.17 -10.52
C GLN A 241 13.35 -8.28 -10.99
N PRO A 242 12.48 -7.79 -10.08
CA PRO A 242 11.32 -6.98 -10.45
C PRO A 242 11.67 -5.60 -11.00
N GLY A 243 12.78 -4.99 -10.59
CA GLY A 243 13.01 -3.57 -10.86
C GLY A 243 11.85 -2.71 -10.37
N THR A 244 11.33 -1.86 -11.25
CA THR A 244 10.15 -1.01 -10.96
C THR A 244 8.83 -1.79 -10.96
N GLY A 245 8.86 -3.09 -11.28
CA GLY A 245 7.70 -3.97 -11.41
C GLY A 245 7.05 -4.41 -10.10
N MET A 246 7.59 -4.02 -8.95
CA MET A 246 7.02 -4.31 -7.63
C MET A 246 6.86 -3.01 -6.84
N LYS A 247 5.65 -2.74 -6.34
CA LYS A 247 5.33 -1.54 -5.56
C LYS A 247 4.49 -1.88 -4.34
N PHE A 248 4.78 -1.21 -3.22
CA PHE A 248 4.03 -1.36 -1.98
C PHE A 248 3.24 -0.10 -1.67
N TYR A 249 2.05 -0.27 -1.10
CA TYR A 249 1.20 0.86 -0.74
C TYR A 249 0.21 0.51 0.37
N THR A 250 -0.17 1.51 1.16
CA THR A 250 -1.08 1.36 2.31
C THR A 250 -2.55 1.24 1.90
N SER A 251 -2.96 2.09 0.96
CA SER A 251 -4.34 2.19 0.50
C SER A 251 -4.37 2.67 -0.95
N SER A 252 -5.49 2.44 -1.62
CA SER A 252 -5.68 2.81 -3.02
C SER A 252 -7.13 3.20 -3.25
N LYS A 253 -7.36 4.23 -4.03
CA LYS A 253 -8.67 4.55 -4.60
C LYS A 253 -9.03 3.52 -5.66
N LYS A 254 -10.30 3.15 -5.73
CA LYS A 254 -10.88 2.27 -6.76
C LYS A 254 -11.53 3.07 -7.89
N TYR A 255 -12.06 4.24 -7.56
CA TYR A 255 -12.56 5.21 -8.51
C TYR A 255 -11.82 6.53 -8.32
N LEU A 256 -11.40 7.11 -9.43
CA LEU A 256 -10.76 8.42 -9.47
C LEU A 256 -11.29 9.18 -10.69
N ARG A 257 -11.75 10.41 -10.47
CA ARG A 257 -12.04 11.37 -11.53
C ARG A 257 -11.40 12.71 -11.19
N VAL A 258 -10.78 13.31 -12.19
CA VAL A 258 -10.14 14.62 -12.10
C VAL A 258 -10.79 15.52 -13.15
N GLU A 259 -11.31 16.65 -12.73
CA GLU A 259 -11.85 17.69 -13.59
C GLU A 259 -10.97 18.93 -13.49
N VAL A 260 -10.66 19.52 -14.65
CA VAL A 260 -9.76 20.67 -14.76
C VAL A 260 -10.30 21.72 -15.70
N ASP A 261 -10.11 23.00 -15.38
CA ASP A 261 -10.48 24.14 -16.23
C ASP A 261 -9.30 24.71 -17.04
N GLN A 262 -8.09 24.21 -16.81
CA GLN A 262 -6.88 24.54 -17.57
C GLN A 262 -6.14 23.26 -17.95
N GLU A 263 -5.15 23.41 -18.82
CA GLU A 263 -4.33 22.29 -19.23
C GLU A 263 -3.41 21.78 -18.11
N CYS A 264 -3.42 20.47 -17.89
CA CYS A 264 -2.62 19.82 -16.87
C CYS A 264 -2.06 18.47 -17.32
N VAL A 265 -1.21 17.90 -16.48
CA VAL A 265 -0.80 16.49 -16.54
C VAL A 265 -1.27 15.79 -15.27
N VAL A 266 -1.89 14.63 -15.43
CA VAL A 266 -2.34 13.76 -14.33
C VAL A 266 -1.43 12.55 -14.20
N ARG A 267 -0.62 12.48 -13.14
CA ARG A 267 0.27 11.36 -12.85
C ARG A 267 -0.34 10.46 -11.77
N VAL A 268 -0.57 9.20 -12.11
CA VAL A 268 -1.13 8.20 -11.19
C VAL A 268 -0.11 7.11 -10.94
N ASN A 269 -0.06 6.57 -9.71
CA ASN A 269 0.75 5.40 -9.35
C ASN A 269 2.24 5.54 -9.66
N SER A 270 2.82 6.68 -9.26
CA SER A 270 4.25 7.00 -9.47
C SER A 270 4.66 7.14 -10.94
N ASP A 271 3.71 7.36 -11.86
CA ASP A 271 4.00 7.83 -13.22
C ASP A 271 4.81 9.13 -13.15
N THR A 272 5.89 9.19 -13.94
CA THR A 272 6.78 10.36 -14.05
C THR A 272 6.73 10.99 -15.43
N SER A 273 5.94 10.43 -16.35
CA SER A 273 5.75 10.94 -17.70
C SER A 273 4.72 12.09 -17.73
N ASP A 274 4.70 12.80 -18.87
CA ASP A 274 3.69 13.82 -19.18
C ASP A 274 2.63 13.30 -20.17
N ASN A 275 2.50 11.97 -20.31
CA ASN A 275 1.65 11.34 -21.32
C ASN A 275 0.14 11.51 -21.03
N ASN A 276 -0.23 11.61 -19.76
CA ASN A 276 -1.61 11.77 -19.31
C ASN A 276 -1.99 13.27 -19.27
N ARG A 277 -1.92 13.94 -20.42
CA ARG A 277 -2.30 15.35 -20.57
C ARG A 277 -3.81 15.49 -20.64
N VAL A 278 -4.35 16.44 -19.89
CA VAL A 278 -5.78 16.73 -19.85
C VAL A 278 -5.97 18.20 -20.20
N SER A 279 -6.81 18.47 -21.20
CA SER A 279 -7.11 19.82 -21.64
C SER A 279 -8.62 20.02 -21.60
N PRO A 280 -9.10 21.18 -21.12
CA PRO A 280 -10.52 21.52 -21.15
C PRO A 280 -11.02 21.72 -22.57
N TRP A 281 -12.32 21.56 -22.78
CA TRP A 281 -12.98 21.90 -24.04
C TRP A 281 -12.93 23.41 -24.29
N VAL A 282 -13.06 24.20 -23.22
CA VAL A 282 -12.87 25.66 -23.23
C VAL A 282 -12.06 26.06 -21.99
N ALA A 283 -10.88 26.64 -22.20
CA ALA A 283 -10.00 27.03 -21.11
C ALA A 283 -10.62 28.12 -20.22
N GLY A 284 -10.56 27.93 -18.90
CA GLY A 284 -11.11 28.82 -17.89
C GLY A 284 -12.62 28.72 -17.70
N ASP A 285 -13.31 27.82 -18.42
CA ASP A 285 -14.76 27.63 -18.27
C ASP A 285 -15.09 26.39 -17.42
N SER A 286 -15.71 26.62 -16.27
CA SER A 286 -16.10 25.56 -15.33
C SER A 286 -17.20 24.62 -15.84
N LYS A 287 -17.85 24.93 -16.97
CA LYS A 287 -18.85 24.06 -17.62
C LYS A 287 -18.25 23.15 -18.67
N TYR A 288 -17.10 23.52 -19.22
CA TYR A 288 -16.45 22.87 -20.35
C TYR A 288 -15.07 22.32 -19.95
N VAL A 289 -15.05 21.64 -18.80
CA VAL A 289 -13.85 21.09 -18.16
C VAL A 289 -13.23 19.93 -18.94
N GLY A 290 -11.94 19.73 -18.73
CA GLY A 290 -11.24 18.51 -19.13
C GLY A 290 -11.46 17.44 -18.07
N GLU A 291 -11.61 16.19 -18.48
CA GLU A 291 -11.84 15.07 -17.58
C GLU A 291 -10.78 13.99 -17.76
N TYR A 292 -10.23 13.52 -16.63
CA TYR A 292 -9.52 12.24 -16.54
C TYR A 292 -10.27 11.32 -15.58
N SER A 293 -10.57 10.10 -16.02
CA SER A 293 -11.31 9.13 -15.21
C SER A 293 -10.60 7.78 -15.23
N LYS A 294 -10.47 7.18 -14.05
CA LYS A 294 -9.83 5.88 -13.85
C LYS A 294 -10.66 5.04 -12.88
N ALA A 295 -11.03 3.85 -13.35
CA ALA A 295 -11.47 2.75 -12.50
C ALA A 295 -10.32 1.76 -12.33
N GLY A 296 -10.06 1.33 -11.08
CA GLY A 296 -8.94 0.47 -10.72
C GLY A 296 -8.03 1.13 -9.67
N PRO A 297 -7.00 0.42 -9.19
CA PRO A 297 -6.18 0.90 -8.08
C PRO A 297 -5.41 2.17 -8.46
N ALA A 298 -5.63 3.24 -7.68
CA ALA A 298 -4.82 4.45 -7.67
C ALA A 298 -4.32 4.70 -6.24
N TRP A 299 -3.05 4.43 -5.96
CA TRP A 299 -2.44 4.65 -4.64
C TRP A 299 -1.69 5.99 -4.54
N ALA A 300 -1.41 6.65 -5.65
CA ALA A 300 -0.87 8.00 -5.66
C ALA A 300 -1.46 8.83 -6.81
N LEU A 301 -1.64 10.13 -6.57
CA LEU A 301 -2.07 11.11 -7.58
C LEU A 301 -1.28 12.41 -7.42
N THR A 302 -0.64 12.83 -8.51
CA THR A 302 -0.03 14.15 -8.65
C THR A 302 -0.59 14.84 -9.88
N ILE A 303 -0.91 16.13 -9.76
CA ILE A 303 -1.42 16.96 -10.86
C ILE A 303 -0.44 18.10 -11.09
N ILE A 304 -0.06 18.33 -12.34
CA ILE A 304 0.88 19.39 -12.73
C ILE A 304 0.17 20.38 -13.63
N ASN A 305 0.13 21.65 -13.25
CA ASN A 305 -0.42 22.71 -14.08
C ASN A 305 0.57 23.03 -15.22
N LYS A 306 0.11 22.90 -16.47
CA LYS A 306 0.91 23.21 -17.67
C LYS A 306 0.52 24.52 -18.33
N SER A 307 -0.48 25.21 -17.79
CA SER A 307 -0.91 26.53 -18.26
C SER A 307 -0.07 27.66 -17.65
N SER A 308 -0.19 28.85 -18.24
CA SER A 308 0.41 30.09 -17.72
C SER A 308 -0.44 30.80 -16.67
N VAL A 309 -1.59 30.22 -16.28
CA VAL A 309 -2.53 30.77 -15.30
C VAL A 309 -2.81 29.75 -14.20
N ALA A 310 -3.52 30.16 -13.15
CA ALA A 310 -3.94 29.22 -12.11
C ALA A 310 -4.97 28.21 -12.66
N LEU A 311 -4.81 26.95 -12.27
CA LEU A 311 -5.65 25.82 -12.63
C LEU A 311 -6.59 25.51 -11.45
N ASN A 312 -7.89 25.45 -11.71
CA ASN A 312 -8.89 24.91 -10.78
C ASN A 312 -9.09 23.42 -11.06
N VAL A 313 -9.02 22.63 -9.99
CA VAL A 313 -9.16 21.17 -10.06
C VAL A 313 -10.23 20.69 -9.11
N ILE A 314 -11.06 19.76 -9.55
CA ILE A 314 -11.89 18.92 -8.67
C ILE A 314 -11.43 17.47 -8.79
N VAL A 315 -11.17 16.83 -7.66
CA VAL A 315 -10.81 15.42 -7.58
C VAL A 315 -11.91 14.67 -6.84
N LEU A 316 -12.55 13.73 -7.53
CA LEU A 316 -13.51 12.80 -6.96
C LEU A 316 -12.83 11.46 -6.76
N SER A 317 -12.93 10.87 -5.58
CA SER A 317 -12.35 9.55 -5.31
C SER A 317 -13.19 8.71 -4.36
N ALA A 318 -13.02 7.38 -4.46
CA ALA A 318 -13.64 6.41 -3.58
C ALA A 318 -12.75 5.16 -3.44
N GLU A 319 -12.81 4.49 -2.29
CA GLU A 319 -12.06 3.26 -1.95
C GLU A 319 -12.92 2.00 -2.06
#